data_AF-A0A409XPY7-F1
#
_entry.id   AF-A0A409XPY7-F1
#
_cell.length_a   1.000
_cell.length_b   1.000
_cell.length_c   1.000
_cell.angle_alpha   90.00
_cell.angle_beta   90.00
_cell.angle_gamma   90.00
#
_symmetry.space_group_name_H-M   'P 1'
#
loop_
_entity.id
_entity.type
_entity.pdbx_description
1 polymer ?
#
loop_
_entity_poly.entity_id
_entity_poly.type
_entity_poly.pdbx_seq_one_letter_code
_entity_poly.pdbx_strand_id
1 'polypeptide(L)'
;MATSLFVVSIAVGFMKMMIDILLFPTDKAPTSATMNYTVVVFGGIVIPSTIYLVSEIYWFVGPARTIDDSQSSFKEEYEFHVKYLLSLIEPDLSLTLSVLRSTLMMHLTRATVYNIEDSNIALLGSDLEKHIREEAGELESAWEDAGKSVGLQIWRIEKFHVVPWPKERIGSFYDGDSYIVLHTFKKTPEAESLSYDLHFWLGQNTTQDEAGTAAYKTVELDDHLHGKPVQFREVQGYESPRFLSYFRCFICLQGGVATGFQHISDPLPLDIRKLYRVNLSKAPGGRPNLVVREVPALADSLVAGDVYVLDKGANILQFNTKTSAGQERFKAAEFVQSLANDRKSQTEVTVYDEGGPGAGIFLHEFGEETTLRPIDSSPSNLTEVHPILYCISDATGNVVFEKVEPVSKASLSSNDAFLLDHSAGASHPTIYVWIGRNASLNERRLSIQYAQRYLYDKKIKSDSASVRVAIPVIKMQEGEETAEFLEAI
;
A
#
# COMPACT_ATOMS: atom_id res chain seq x y z
N MET A 1 7.55 28.68 -39.34
CA MET A 1 7.95 29.85 -38.52
C MET A 1 7.15 31.12 -38.87
N ALA A 2 6.93 31.47 -40.15
CA ALA A 2 6.23 32.70 -40.52
C ALA A 2 4.75 32.79 -40.10
N THR A 3 4.03 31.65 -40.05
CA THR A 3 2.61 31.60 -39.66
C THR A 3 2.36 31.79 -38.16
N SER A 4 3.29 31.42 -37.27
CA SER A 4 3.10 31.65 -35.82
C SER A 4 3.44 33.09 -35.43
N LEU A 5 4.42 33.71 -36.08
CA LEU A 5 4.76 35.13 -35.86
C LEU A 5 3.62 36.08 -36.23
N PHE A 6 2.86 35.76 -37.28
CA PHE A 6 1.70 36.55 -37.70
C PHE A 6 0.54 36.47 -36.69
N VAL A 7 0.24 35.27 -36.20
CA VAL A 7 -0.81 35.05 -35.19
C VAL A 7 -0.44 35.72 -33.86
N VAL A 8 0.82 35.62 -33.45
CA VAL A 8 1.33 36.28 -32.23
C VAL A 8 1.27 37.80 -32.36
N SER A 9 1.59 38.37 -33.52
CA SER A 9 1.53 39.82 -33.74
C SER A 9 0.10 40.36 -33.68
N ILE A 10 -0.87 39.60 -34.20
CA ILE A 10 -2.30 39.95 -34.11
C ILE A 10 -2.79 39.85 -32.66
N ALA A 11 -2.40 38.80 -31.92
CA ALA A 11 -2.80 38.62 -30.53
C ALA A 11 -2.25 39.72 -29.61
N VAL A 12 -0.99 40.12 -29.80
CA VAL A 12 -0.36 41.23 -29.04
C VAL A 12 -1.00 42.57 -29.41
N GLY A 13 -1.31 42.79 -30.69
CA GLY A 13 -2.03 43.98 -31.14
C GLY A 13 -3.44 44.10 -30.55
N PHE A 14 -4.18 42.98 -30.49
CA PHE A 14 -5.51 42.93 -29.90
C PHE A 14 -5.49 43.16 -28.38
N MET A 15 -4.51 42.58 -27.67
CA MET A 15 -4.31 42.80 -26.24
C MET A 15 -3.97 44.26 -25.93
N LYS A 16 -3.14 44.91 -26.74
CA LYS A 16 -2.80 46.34 -26.58
C LYS A 16 -4.02 47.24 -26.81
N MET A 17 -4.82 46.96 -27.84
CA MET A 17 -6.06 47.69 -28.11
C MET A 17 -7.07 47.57 -26.97
N MET A 18 -7.21 46.38 -26.37
CA MET A 18 -8.09 46.16 -25.21
C MET A 18 -7.59 46.91 -23.97
N ILE A 19 -6.27 47.00 -23.76
CA ILE A 19 -5.65 47.79 -22.69
C ILE A 19 -5.97 49.28 -22.87
N ASP A 20 -5.85 49.81 -24.08
CA ASP A 20 -6.13 51.23 -24.37
C ASP A 20 -7.62 51.57 -24.19
N ILE A 21 -8.54 50.66 -24.54
CA ILE A 21 -10.00 50.84 -24.35
C ILE A 21 -10.38 50.78 -22.85
N LEU A 22 -9.70 49.94 -22.07
CA LEU A 22 -10.00 49.72 -20.64
C LEU A 22 -9.30 50.70 -19.69
N LEU A 23 -8.34 51.50 -20.19
CA LEU A 23 -7.58 52.50 -19.43
C LEU A 23 -8.10 53.94 -19.56
N PHE A 24 -9.23 54.19 -20.23
CA PHE A 24 -9.91 55.48 -20.17
C PHE A 24 -10.91 55.52 -19.00
N PRO A 25 -10.58 56.11 -17.84
CA PRO A 25 -11.59 56.48 -16.86
C PRO A 25 -12.38 57.69 -17.38
N THR A 26 -13.71 57.61 -17.37
CA THR A 26 -14.59 58.72 -17.76
C THR A 26 -14.65 59.87 -16.76
N ASP A 27 -13.94 59.79 -15.61
CA ASP A 27 -13.97 60.84 -14.60
C ASP A 27 -12.69 60.96 -13.75
N LYS A 28 -12.45 62.16 -13.22
CA LYS A 28 -11.16 62.58 -12.62
C LYS A 28 -10.93 62.20 -11.14
N ALA A 29 -11.80 61.43 -10.48
CA ALA A 29 -11.62 61.05 -9.07
C ALA A 29 -12.35 59.73 -8.69
N PRO A 30 -11.66 58.56 -8.68
CA PRO A 30 -12.30 57.28 -8.33
C PRO A 30 -12.31 57.00 -6.81
N THR A 31 -13.39 56.38 -6.32
CA THR A 31 -13.55 55.80 -4.96
C THR A 31 -13.51 54.26 -5.02
N SER A 32 -13.46 53.57 -3.86
CA SER A 32 -13.38 52.10 -3.77
C SER A 32 -14.53 51.34 -4.46
N ALA A 33 -15.69 51.98 -4.66
CA ALA A 33 -16.81 51.42 -5.45
C ALA A 33 -16.59 51.48 -6.97
N THR A 34 -15.57 52.22 -7.44
CA THR A 34 -15.22 52.42 -8.86
C THR A 34 -13.84 51.85 -9.22
N MET A 35 -13.27 50.99 -8.36
CA MET A 35 -11.93 50.45 -8.54
C MET A 35 -11.90 49.35 -9.62
N ASN A 36 -10.97 49.47 -10.57
CA ASN A 36 -10.86 48.56 -11.72
C ASN A 36 -10.28 47.20 -11.29
N TYR A 37 -11.09 46.13 -11.36
CA TYR A 37 -10.71 44.74 -10.99
C TYR A 37 -9.60 44.14 -11.88
N THR A 38 -9.14 44.85 -12.90
CA THR A 38 -8.06 44.42 -13.81
C THR A 38 -6.71 44.21 -13.11
N VAL A 39 -6.44 44.89 -11.98
CA VAL A 39 -5.18 44.69 -11.22
C VAL A 39 -5.13 43.31 -10.54
N VAL A 40 -6.28 42.79 -10.11
CA VAL A 40 -6.40 41.47 -9.47
C VAL A 40 -6.21 40.36 -10.50
N VAL A 41 -6.74 40.53 -11.72
CA VAL A 41 -6.57 39.59 -12.82
C VAL A 41 -5.13 39.61 -13.36
N PHE A 42 -4.49 40.78 -13.39
CA PHE A 42 -3.08 40.91 -13.81
C PHE A 42 -2.12 40.14 -12.89
N GLY A 43 -2.30 40.25 -11.56
CA GLY A 43 -1.45 39.54 -10.59
C GLY A 43 -1.71 38.04 -10.55
N GLY A 44 -2.96 37.61 -10.72
CA GLY A 44 -3.37 36.21 -10.56
C GLY A 44 -3.04 35.29 -11.73
N ILE A 45 -2.87 35.81 -12.95
CA ILE A 45 -2.72 34.97 -14.16
C ILE A 45 -1.39 35.20 -14.87
N VAL A 46 -0.96 36.46 -15.01
CA VAL A 46 0.26 36.79 -15.77
C VAL A 46 1.50 36.30 -15.03
N ILE A 47 1.58 36.54 -13.73
CA ILE A 47 2.73 36.17 -12.89
C ILE A 47 2.95 34.65 -12.87
N PRO A 48 1.96 33.80 -12.51
CA PRO A 48 2.15 32.35 -12.54
C PRO A 48 2.41 31.81 -13.96
N SER A 49 1.86 32.43 -15.00
CA SER A 49 2.12 32.04 -16.40
C SER A 49 3.55 32.35 -16.83
N THR A 50 4.12 33.49 -16.44
CA THR A 50 5.55 33.77 -16.65
C THR A 50 6.47 32.87 -15.81
N ILE A 51 6.07 32.49 -14.59
CA ILE A 51 6.83 31.54 -13.76
C ILE A 51 6.82 30.15 -14.42
N TYR A 52 5.68 29.70 -14.94
CA TYR A 52 5.56 28.44 -15.66
C TYR A 52 6.46 28.41 -16.90
N LEU A 53 6.46 29.49 -17.70
CA LEU A 53 7.28 29.61 -18.92
C LEU A 53 8.79 29.63 -18.63
N VAL A 54 9.22 30.21 -17.51
CA VAL A 54 10.62 30.17 -17.07
C VAL A 54 10.98 28.80 -16.50
N SER A 55 10.04 28.10 -15.85
CA SER A 55 10.28 26.78 -15.24
C SER A 55 10.44 25.65 -16.28
N GLU A 56 9.78 25.74 -17.43
CA GLU A 56 9.98 24.77 -18.53
C GLU A 56 11.38 24.83 -19.16
N ILE A 57 12.09 25.97 -19.05
CA ILE A 57 13.46 26.13 -19.54
C ILE A 57 14.47 25.36 -18.67
N TYR A 58 14.11 24.98 -17.44
CA TYR A 58 15.03 24.32 -16.50
C TYR A 58 14.71 22.86 -16.17
N TRP A 59 13.56 22.33 -16.59
CA TRP A 59 13.15 20.96 -16.24
C TRP A 59 13.10 19.92 -17.36
N PHE A 60 13.18 20.32 -18.63
CA PHE A 60 13.18 19.36 -19.74
C PHE A 60 14.60 19.10 -20.28
N VAL A 61 15.26 18.07 -19.75
CA VAL A 61 16.37 17.41 -20.47
C VAL A 61 15.74 16.34 -21.37
N GLY A 62 15.55 16.68 -22.64
CA GLY A 62 15.14 15.70 -23.67
C GLY A 62 16.15 14.54 -23.81
N PRO A 63 15.76 13.43 -24.45
CA PRO A 63 16.57 12.22 -24.46
C PRO A 63 17.90 12.45 -25.18
N ALA A 64 18.98 11.91 -24.60
CA ALA A 64 20.33 11.96 -25.15
C ALA A 64 20.35 11.51 -26.61
N ARG A 65 20.87 12.36 -27.50
CA ARG A 65 21.14 12.00 -28.89
C ARG A 65 22.56 12.39 -29.28
N THR A 66 23.25 11.38 -29.75
CA THR A 66 24.58 11.30 -30.35
C THR A 66 24.62 12.07 -31.67
N ILE A 67 25.48 13.09 -31.79
CA ILE A 67 26.22 13.58 -32.98
C ILE A 67 26.89 14.91 -32.59
N ASP A 68 28.18 15.03 -32.88
CA ASP A 68 29.07 16.15 -32.52
C ASP A 68 28.87 17.44 -33.35
N ASP A 69 29.24 18.55 -32.69
CA ASP A 69 29.75 19.85 -33.17
C ASP A 69 28.93 20.72 -34.14
N SER A 70 28.48 21.88 -33.62
CA SER A 70 28.77 23.24 -34.16
C SER A 70 27.85 24.34 -33.57
N GLN A 71 28.00 24.75 -32.29
CA GLN A 71 27.36 25.98 -31.80
C GLN A 71 28.17 26.73 -30.73
N SER A 72 29.41 27.13 -31.07
CA SER A 72 30.11 28.17 -30.29
C SER A 72 29.71 29.60 -30.70
N SER A 73 29.14 29.81 -31.90
CA SER A 73 28.76 31.15 -32.38
C SER A 73 27.41 31.66 -31.83
N PHE A 74 26.48 30.77 -31.51
CA PHE A 74 25.12 31.16 -31.09
C PHE A 74 25.03 31.68 -29.66
N LYS A 75 25.96 31.26 -28.78
CA LYS A 75 25.96 31.66 -27.37
C LYS A 75 26.49 33.08 -27.17
N GLU A 76 27.47 33.50 -27.97
CA GLU A 76 28.06 34.85 -27.90
C GLU A 76 27.11 35.92 -28.46
N GLU A 77 26.36 35.61 -29.53
CA GLU A 77 25.39 36.56 -30.12
C GLU A 77 24.16 36.79 -29.22
N TYR A 78 23.78 35.79 -28.42
CA TYR A 78 22.70 35.89 -27.44
C TYR A 78 23.10 36.63 -26.16
N GLU A 79 24.30 36.37 -25.62
CA GLU A 79 24.79 37.10 -24.44
C GLU A 79 24.98 38.60 -24.72
N PHE A 80 25.37 38.95 -25.95
CA PHE A 80 25.48 40.35 -26.38
C PHE A 80 24.12 41.07 -26.36
N HIS A 81 23.07 40.44 -26.88
CA HIS A 81 21.72 41.04 -26.89
C HIS A 81 21.09 41.15 -25.50
N VAL A 82 21.35 40.20 -24.60
CA VAL A 82 20.87 40.26 -23.22
C VAL A 82 21.56 41.37 -22.43
N LYS A 83 22.88 41.55 -22.59
CA LYS A 83 23.61 42.68 -21.98
C LYS A 83 23.16 44.03 -22.53
N TYR A 84 22.90 44.13 -23.83
CA TYR A 84 22.39 45.34 -24.45
C TYR A 84 21.01 45.72 -23.92
N LEU A 85 20.09 44.76 -23.80
CA LEU A 85 18.75 44.98 -23.24
C LEU A 85 18.77 45.35 -21.75
N LEU A 86 19.69 44.79 -20.96
CA LEU A 86 19.87 45.15 -19.55
C LEU A 86 20.51 46.54 -19.38
N SER A 87 21.31 47.01 -20.34
CA SER A 87 21.90 48.35 -20.31
C SER A 87 20.92 49.48 -20.64
N LEU A 88 19.74 49.15 -21.18
CA LEU A 88 18.66 50.09 -21.52
C LEU A 88 17.70 50.35 -20.34
N ILE A 89 17.93 49.71 -19.18
CA ILE A 89 17.15 49.91 -17.96
C ILE A 89 17.92 50.86 -17.05
N GLU A 90 17.31 52.00 -16.72
CA GLU A 90 17.91 53.11 -15.95
C GLU A 90 18.62 52.66 -14.65
N PRO A 91 19.71 53.35 -14.25
CA PRO A 91 20.61 52.92 -13.17
C PRO A 91 19.96 52.84 -11.77
N ASP A 92 18.80 53.46 -11.55
CA ASP A 92 18.11 53.47 -10.26
C ASP A 92 17.41 52.15 -9.91
N LEU A 93 17.19 51.25 -10.88
CA LEU A 93 16.56 49.96 -10.59
C LEU A 93 17.55 48.90 -10.04
N SER A 94 18.85 49.14 -10.19
CA SER A 94 19.92 48.23 -9.74
C SER A 94 20.03 48.17 -8.20
N LEU A 95 19.80 49.31 -7.53
CA LEU A 95 19.80 49.40 -6.08
C LEU A 95 18.54 48.73 -5.49
N THR A 96 17.38 48.95 -6.11
CA THR A 96 16.12 48.30 -5.69
C THR A 96 16.14 46.80 -5.93
N LEU A 97 16.76 46.31 -7.00
CA LEU A 97 16.93 44.87 -7.26
C LEU A 97 17.96 44.22 -6.34
N SER A 98 19.00 44.93 -5.92
CA SER A 98 19.96 44.46 -4.91
C SER A 98 19.31 44.33 -3.53
N VAL A 99 18.51 45.32 -3.12
CA VAL A 99 17.75 45.30 -1.86
C VAL A 99 16.64 44.23 -1.94
N LEU A 100 15.89 44.13 -3.04
CA LEU A 100 14.92 43.04 -3.23
C LEU A 100 15.60 41.67 -3.23
N ARG A 101 16.78 41.50 -3.84
CA ARG A 101 17.55 40.24 -3.78
C ARG A 101 17.93 39.89 -2.35
N SER A 102 18.41 40.86 -1.56
CA SER A 102 18.83 40.60 -0.19
C SER A 102 17.65 40.35 0.75
N THR A 103 16.51 41.00 0.54
CA THR A 103 15.27 40.79 1.31
C THR A 103 14.55 39.51 0.88
N LEU A 104 14.47 39.18 -0.41
CA LEU A 104 13.94 37.90 -0.90
C LEU A 104 14.84 36.73 -0.50
N MET A 105 16.17 36.85 -0.56
CA MET A 105 17.06 35.76 -0.13
C MET A 105 17.08 35.56 1.39
N MET A 106 16.80 36.60 2.20
CA MET A 106 16.52 36.40 3.63
C MET A 106 15.13 35.81 3.90
N HIS A 107 14.14 36.05 3.03
CA HIS A 107 12.78 35.53 3.20
C HIS A 107 12.48 34.21 2.47
N LEU A 108 13.41 33.68 1.66
CA LEU A 108 13.25 32.42 0.91
C LEU A 108 14.13 31.27 1.40
N THR A 109 14.83 31.41 2.52
CA THR A 109 15.49 30.29 3.22
C THR A 109 14.97 30.06 4.64
N ARG A 110 13.74 30.47 4.92
CA ARG A 110 12.93 29.78 5.92
C ARG A 110 11.71 29.26 5.18
N ALA A 111 11.62 27.93 5.07
CA ALA A 111 10.32 27.30 4.96
C ALA A 111 9.42 27.99 5.98
N THR A 112 8.20 28.37 5.59
CA THR A 112 7.19 28.77 6.56
C THR A 112 7.16 27.67 7.60
N VAL A 113 7.75 27.94 8.76
CA VAL A 113 7.66 27.05 9.91
C VAL A 113 6.18 27.09 10.21
N TYR A 114 5.49 26.03 9.82
CA TYR A 114 4.13 25.79 10.25
C TYR A 114 4.20 25.90 11.77
N ASN A 115 3.53 26.88 12.35
CA ASN A 115 3.56 27.05 13.80
C ASN A 115 2.74 25.89 14.37
N ILE A 116 3.41 24.79 14.71
CA ILE A 116 2.79 23.57 15.23
C ILE A 116 2.03 23.88 16.54
N GLU A 117 2.34 25.01 17.19
CA GLU A 117 1.66 25.53 18.37
C GLU A 117 0.26 26.13 18.10
N ASP A 118 -0.07 26.52 16.86
CA ASP A 118 -1.40 27.05 16.47
C ASP A 118 -2.25 26.07 15.65
N SER A 119 -1.67 24.95 15.21
CA SER A 119 -2.48 23.84 14.76
C SER A 119 -3.03 23.19 16.03
N ASN A 120 -4.35 23.24 16.25
CA ASN A 120 -5.02 22.51 17.32
C ASN A 120 -4.91 20.98 17.10
N ILE A 121 -3.68 20.46 17.12
CA ILE A 121 -3.27 19.05 17.17
C ILE A 121 -3.62 18.45 18.55
N ALA A 122 -4.18 19.24 19.47
CA ALA A 122 -4.79 18.73 20.70
C ALA A 122 -6.04 17.85 20.45
N LEU A 123 -6.58 17.82 19.23
CA LEU A 123 -7.77 17.06 18.85
C LEU A 123 -7.48 15.89 17.89
N LEU A 124 -6.21 15.66 17.49
CA LEU A 124 -5.79 14.40 16.88
C LEU A 124 -5.88 13.33 17.96
N GLY A 125 -6.96 12.58 17.95
CA GLY A 125 -7.35 11.77 19.08
C GLY A 125 -8.81 11.97 19.49
N SER A 126 -9.36 13.17 19.35
CA SER A 126 -10.65 13.47 19.97
C SER A 126 -11.83 12.69 19.36
N ASP A 127 -12.94 12.64 20.10
CA ASP A 127 -14.23 12.21 19.56
C ASP A 127 -14.59 12.99 18.29
N LEU A 128 -14.15 14.25 18.16
CA LEU A 128 -14.35 15.06 16.96
C LEU A 128 -13.65 14.48 15.72
N GLU A 129 -12.42 13.99 15.83
CA GLU A 129 -11.76 13.31 14.70
C GLU A 129 -12.44 12.00 14.37
N LYS A 130 -12.93 11.26 15.38
CA LYS A 130 -13.71 10.04 15.16
C LYS A 130 -15.00 10.37 14.40
N HIS A 131 -15.73 11.41 14.79
CA HIS A 131 -16.90 11.89 14.07
C HIS A 131 -16.53 12.34 12.64
N ILE A 132 -15.42 13.05 12.45
CA ILE A 132 -14.95 13.44 11.10
C ILE A 132 -14.62 12.21 10.25
N ARG A 133 -14.06 11.14 10.83
CA ARG A 133 -13.81 9.88 10.12
C ARG A 133 -15.09 9.10 9.85
N GLU A 134 -16.05 9.12 10.78
CA GLU A 134 -17.38 8.53 10.58
C GLU A 134 -18.10 9.26 9.43
N GLU A 135 -18.10 10.60 9.44
CA GLU A 135 -18.63 11.45 8.36
C GLU A 135 -17.86 11.23 7.03
N ALA A 136 -16.53 11.15 7.07
CA ALA A 136 -15.72 10.83 5.89
C ALA A 136 -16.02 9.42 5.36
N GLY A 137 -16.28 8.47 6.26
CA GLY A 137 -16.70 7.13 5.93
C GLY A 137 -18.10 7.09 5.30
N GLU A 138 -19.02 7.93 5.75
CA GLU A 138 -20.33 8.11 5.10
C GLU A 138 -20.23 8.72 3.69
N LEU A 139 -19.18 9.50 3.42
CA LEU A 139 -18.91 10.10 2.11
C LEU A 139 -18.12 9.18 1.17
N GLU A 140 -17.49 8.13 1.69
CA GLU A 140 -16.74 7.17 0.89
C GLU A 140 -17.70 6.17 0.24
N SER A 141 -17.85 6.30 -1.08
CA SER A 141 -18.74 5.44 -1.87
C SER A 141 -18.49 3.94 -1.70
N ALA A 142 -17.25 3.54 -1.37
CA ALA A 142 -16.90 2.15 -1.12
C ALA A 142 -17.57 1.56 0.14
N TRP A 143 -17.93 2.39 1.11
CA TRP A 143 -18.53 1.97 2.39
C TRP A 143 -20.04 1.96 2.39
N GLU A 144 -20.68 2.65 1.43
CA GLU A 144 -22.14 2.74 1.36
C GLU A 144 -22.79 1.35 1.50
N ASP A 145 -22.26 0.32 0.85
CA ASP A 145 -22.77 -1.06 0.90
C ASP A 145 -21.91 -2.03 1.73
N ALA A 146 -20.91 -1.54 2.46
CA ALA A 146 -20.05 -2.38 3.28
C ALA A 146 -20.83 -2.93 4.50
N GLY A 147 -20.74 -4.25 4.73
CA GLY A 147 -21.27 -4.87 5.95
C GLY A 147 -22.80 -4.97 6.04
N LYS A 148 -23.56 -4.59 5.00
CA LYS A 148 -25.03 -4.66 5.01
C LYS A 148 -25.60 -6.08 4.92
N SER A 149 -24.86 -7.01 4.32
CA SER A 149 -25.31 -8.39 4.08
C SER A 149 -24.19 -9.39 4.33
N VAL A 150 -24.56 -10.60 4.76
CA VAL A 150 -23.62 -11.71 4.94
C VAL A 150 -22.89 -12.02 3.64
N GLY A 151 -21.57 -12.11 3.70
CA GLY A 151 -20.72 -12.34 2.54
C GLY A 151 -19.31 -11.77 2.69
N LEU A 152 -18.55 -11.87 1.60
CA LEU A 152 -17.17 -11.38 1.50
C LEU A 152 -17.12 -10.18 0.54
N GLN A 153 -16.57 -9.07 1.00
CA GLN A 153 -16.30 -7.88 0.20
C GLN A 153 -14.79 -7.61 0.22
N ILE A 154 -14.23 -7.28 -0.94
CA ILE A 154 -12.80 -7.06 -1.11
C ILE A 154 -12.63 -5.76 -1.88
N TRP A 155 -11.69 -4.93 -1.43
CA TRP A 155 -11.27 -3.73 -2.12
C TRP A 155 -9.75 -3.73 -2.28
N ARG A 156 -9.29 -3.21 -3.42
CA ARG A 156 -7.88 -2.96 -3.70
C ARG A 156 -7.59 -1.48 -3.49
N ILE A 157 -6.44 -1.16 -2.92
CA ILE A 157 -5.96 0.21 -2.85
C ILE A 157 -5.30 0.57 -4.18
N GLU A 158 -5.80 1.60 -4.85
CA GLU A 158 -5.22 2.14 -6.08
C GLU A 158 -4.98 3.64 -5.91
N LYS A 159 -3.71 4.05 -5.79
CA LYS A 159 -3.33 5.49 -5.69
C LYS A 159 -4.17 6.25 -4.66
N PHE A 160 -4.20 5.78 -3.41
CA PHE A 160 -5.00 6.31 -2.29
C PHE A 160 -6.53 6.08 -2.36
N HIS A 161 -7.04 5.42 -3.40
CA HIS A 161 -8.49 5.17 -3.56
C HIS A 161 -8.84 3.72 -3.21
N VAL A 162 -10.03 3.52 -2.65
CA VAL A 162 -10.57 2.19 -2.31
C VAL A 162 -11.41 1.69 -3.49
N VAL A 163 -10.87 0.76 -4.27
CA VAL A 163 -11.52 0.26 -5.50
C VAL A 163 -12.10 -1.13 -5.26
N PRO A 164 -13.41 -1.37 -5.49
CA PRO A 164 -13.99 -2.70 -5.35
C PRO A 164 -13.28 -3.75 -6.21
N TRP A 165 -12.95 -4.88 -5.61
CA TRP A 165 -12.30 -5.98 -6.31
C TRP A 165 -13.33 -6.85 -7.05
N PRO A 166 -13.09 -7.20 -8.33
CA PRO A 166 -14.05 -7.99 -9.11
C PRO A 166 -14.40 -9.33 -8.45
N LYS A 167 -15.69 -9.69 -8.47
CA LYS A 167 -16.19 -10.91 -7.82
C LYS A 167 -15.61 -12.18 -8.43
N GLU A 168 -15.28 -12.13 -9.72
CA GLU A 168 -14.66 -13.22 -10.48
C GLU A 168 -13.20 -13.47 -10.05
N ARG A 169 -12.58 -12.47 -9.40
CA ARG A 169 -11.18 -12.49 -8.94
C ARG A 169 -11.06 -12.69 -7.44
N ILE A 170 -12.15 -13.02 -6.73
CA ILE A 170 -12.10 -13.34 -5.30
C ILE A 170 -11.12 -14.51 -5.09
N GLY A 171 -10.14 -14.29 -4.21
CA GLY A 171 -9.05 -15.23 -3.96
C GLY A 171 -7.78 -14.98 -4.77
N SER A 172 -7.78 -14.05 -5.73
CA SER A 172 -6.58 -13.63 -6.47
C SER A 172 -6.10 -12.25 -6.04
N PHE A 173 -4.81 -12.13 -5.74
CA PHE A 173 -4.16 -10.94 -5.21
C PHE A 173 -2.84 -10.66 -5.94
N TYR A 174 -2.39 -9.41 -5.89
CA TYR A 174 -1.08 -8.99 -6.38
C TYR A 174 -0.16 -8.60 -5.23
N ASP A 175 1.08 -9.06 -5.26
CA ASP A 175 2.05 -8.81 -4.18
C ASP A 175 2.56 -7.37 -4.09
N GLY A 176 2.38 -6.57 -5.14
CA GLY A 176 2.70 -5.16 -5.19
C GLY A 176 1.57 -4.25 -4.71
N ASP A 177 0.42 -4.81 -4.32
CA ASP A 177 -0.76 -4.04 -3.93
C ASP A 177 -1.14 -4.31 -2.46
N SER A 178 -1.99 -3.44 -1.91
CA SER A 178 -2.63 -3.62 -0.60
C SER A 178 -4.14 -3.76 -0.76
N TYR A 179 -4.76 -4.58 0.08
CA TYR A 179 -6.19 -4.90 -0.01
C TYR A 179 -6.88 -4.79 1.34
N ILE A 180 -8.18 -4.45 1.31
CA ILE A 180 -9.09 -4.50 2.46
C ILE A 180 -10.09 -5.62 2.18
N VAL A 181 -10.31 -6.51 3.13
CA VAL A 181 -11.22 -7.65 3.03
C VAL A 181 -12.16 -7.64 4.23
N LEU A 182 -13.45 -7.48 3.97
CA LEU A 182 -14.51 -7.52 4.98
C LEU A 182 -15.30 -8.82 4.83
N HIS A 183 -15.28 -9.64 5.86
CA HIS A 183 -16.16 -10.80 5.98
C HIS A 183 -17.28 -10.50 6.96
N THR A 184 -18.51 -10.50 6.46
CA THR A 184 -19.73 -10.22 7.24
C THR A 184 -20.46 -11.53 7.49
N PHE A 185 -20.75 -11.83 8.76
CA PHE A 185 -21.39 -13.08 9.16
C PHE A 185 -22.33 -12.88 10.36
N LYS A 186 -23.08 -13.94 10.70
CA LYS A 186 -23.88 -14.01 11.91
C LYS A 186 -23.25 -15.01 12.87
N LYS A 187 -23.05 -14.63 14.15
CA LYS A 187 -22.49 -15.53 15.19
C LYS A 187 -23.36 -16.79 15.39
N THR A 188 -24.68 -16.64 15.29
CA THR A 188 -25.65 -17.74 15.28
C THR A 188 -26.64 -17.54 14.14
N PRO A 189 -27.25 -18.62 13.59
CA PRO A 189 -28.25 -18.49 12.52
C PRO A 189 -29.41 -17.56 12.89
N GLU A 190 -29.77 -17.50 14.17
CA GLU A 190 -30.87 -16.71 14.73
C GLU A 190 -30.45 -15.27 15.08
N ALA A 191 -29.16 -14.92 15.02
CA ALA A 191 -28.71 -13.59 15.39
C ALA A 191 -29.27 -12.53 14.42
N GLU A 192 -29.80 -11.45 14.99
CA GLU A 192 -30.21 -10.26 14.24
C GLU A 192 -29.01 -9.35 13.94
N SER A 193 -28.02 -9.31 14.84
CA SER A 193 -26.80 -8.53 14.66
C SER A 193 -25.78 -9.23 13.77
N LEU A 194 -25.19 -8.47 12.86
CA LEU A 194 -24.04 -8.89 12.06
C LEU A 194 -22.73 -8.70 12.85
N SER A 195 -21.79 -9.61 12.60
CA SER A 195 -20.41 -9.57 13.07
C SER A 195 -19.48 -9.50 11.87
N TYR A 196 -18.29 -8.94 12.09
CA TYR A 196 -17.38 -8.58 11.02
C TYR A 196 -15.95 -9.00 11.36
N ASP A 197 -15.32 -9.70 10.43
CA ASP A 197 -13.86 -9.82 10.40
C ASP A 197 -13.34 -8.86 9.31
N LEU A 198 -12.48 -7.93 9.70
CA LEU A 198 -11.96 -6.88 8.83
C LEU A 198 -10.45 -7.03 8.70
N HIS A 199 -9.99 -7.46 7.52
CA HIS A 199 -8.59 -7.69 7.24
C HIS A 199 -8.04 -6.59 6.34
N PHE A 200 -6.80 -6.20 6.58
CA PHE A 200 -6.00 -5.50 5.58
C PHE A 200 -4.78 -6.35 5.26
N TRP A 201 -4.68 -6.75 3.99
CA TRP A 201 -3.62 -7.60 3.49
C TRP A 201 -2.57 -6.73 2.79
N LEU A 202 -1.31 -6.93 3.19
CA LEU A 202 -0.16 -6.22 2.68
C LEU A 202 0.69 -7.17 1.84
N GLY A 203 0.76 -6.87 0.54
CA GLY A 203 1.65 -7.56 -0.38
C GLY A 203 3.11 -7.33 -0.04
N GLN A 204 3.96 -8.30 -0.39
CA GLN A 204 5.39 -8.23 -0.05
C GLN A 204 6.11 -7.06 -0.73
N ASN A 205 5.63 -6.62 -1.89
CA ASN A 205 6.17 -5.56 -2.72
C ASN A 205 5.28 -4.29 -2.71
N THR A 206 4.29 -4.21 -1.83
CA THR A 206 3.39 -3.04 -1.76
C THR A 206 4.15 -1.78 -1.33
N THR A 207 3.72 -0.64 -1.86
CA THR A 207 4.31 0.66 -1.53
C THR A 207 3.92 1.13 -0.13
N GLN A 208 4.72 2.02 0.46
CA GLN A 208 4.47 2.53 1.81
C GLN A 208 3.15 3.32 1.87
N ASP A 209 2.83 4.07 0.82
CA ASP A 209 1.60 4.83 0.71
C ASP A 209 0.36 3.94 0.56
N GLU A 210 0.43 2.87 -0.22
CA GLU A 210 -0.66 1.88 -0.32
C GLU A 210 -0.88 1.15 1.01
N ALA A 211 0.19 0.70 1.67
CA ALA A 211 0.10 0.06 2.98
C ALA A 211 -0.47 1.00 4.04
N GLY A 212 -0.03 2.26 4.04
CA GLY A 212 -0.54 3.31 4.94
C GLY A 212 -2.01 3.62 4.67
N THR A 213 -2.41 3.70 3.40
CA THR A 213 -3.81 3.90 3.00
C THR A 213 -4.68 2.74 3.43
N ALA A 214 -4.25 1.50 3.21
CA ALA A 214 -5.00 0.31 3.64
C ALA A 214 -5.23 0.31 5.14
N ALA A 215 -4.20 0.62 5.94
CA ALA A 215 -4.32 0.72 7.39
C ALA A 215 -5.29 1.85 7.81
N TYR A 216 -5.15 3.04 7.21
CA TYR A 216 -6.02 4.19 7.51
C TYR A 216 -7.49 3.90 7.16
N LYS A 217 -7.75 3.42 5.94
CA LYS A 217 -9.08 3.09 5.43
C LYS A 217 -9.73 1.92 6.18
N THR A 218 -8.93 1.01 6.73
CA THR A 218 -9.43 -0.05 7.63
C THR A 218 -9.95 0.53 8.93
N VAL A 219 -9.27 1.52 9.51
CA VAL A 219 -9.76 2.22 10.71
C VAL A 219 -11.02 3.04 10.39
N GLU A 220 -11.07 3.69 9.23
CA GLU A 220 -12.26 4.40 8.75
C GLU A 220 -13.47 3.46 8.63
N LEU A 221 -13.30 2.28 8.02
CA LEU A 221 -14.36 1.28 7.91
C LEU A 221 -14.75 0.66 9.27
N ASP A 222 -13.80 0.48 10.19
CA ASP A 222 -14.09 0.05 11.56
C ASP A 222 -14.99 1.05 12.29
N ASP A 223 -14.66 2.35 12.19
CA ASP A 223 -15.46 3.43 12.77
C ASP A 223 -16.86 3.48 12.12
N HIS A 224 -16.95 3.33 10.79
CA HIS A 224 -18.22 3.24 10.06
C HIS A 224 -19.10 2.07 10.53
N LEU A 225 -18.48 0.92 10.88
CA LEU A 225 -19.16 -0.25 11.44
C LEU A 225 -19.26 -0.19 12.98
N HIS A 226 -19.11 1.00 13.56
CA HIS A 226 -19.23 1.31 14.98
C HIS A 226 -18.29 0.52 15.90
N GLY A 227 -17.10 0.17 15.40
CA GLY A 227 -16.07 -0.55 16.16
C GLY A 227 -16.41 -2.01 16.48
N LYS A 228 -17.44 -2.58 15.83
CA LYS A 228 -17.78 -4.00 15.94
C LYS A 228 -16.78 -4.95 15.26
N PRO A 229 -16.09 -4.56 14.16
CA PRO A 229 -15.16 -5.48 13.51
C PRO A 229 -13.98 -5.91 14.38
N VAL A 230 -13.61 -7.18 14.24
CA VAL A 230 -12.28 -7.65 14.64
C VAL A 230 -11.32 -7.31 13.50
N GLN A 231 -10.24 -6.60 13.79
CA GLN A 231 -9.29 -6.14 12.79
C GLN A 231 -8.10 -7.10 12.69
N PHE A 232 -7.71 -7.46 11.47
CA PHE A 232 -6.62 -8.38 11.18
C PHE A 232 -5.60 -7.70 10.28
N ARG A 233 -4.37 -7.60 10.76
CA ARG A 233 -3.22 -7.23 9.94
C ARG A 233 -2.65 -8.49 9.30
N GLU A 234 -2.86 -8.63 8.00
CA GLU A 234 -2.39 -9.77 7.22
C GLU A 234 -1.16 -9.38 6.39
N VAL A 235 -0.11 -10.19 6.43
CA VAL A 235 1.10 -9.97 5.65
C VAL A 235 1.33 -11.18 4.76
N GLN A 236 1.69 -10.93 3.49
CA GLN A 236 1.97 -11.99 2.54
C GLN A 236 2.92 -13.07 3.10
N GLY A 237 2.50 -14.33 2.97
CA GLY A 237 3.25 -15.50 3.43
C GLY A 237 3.08 -15.84 4.91
N TYR A 238 2.41 -14.97 5.68
CA TYR A 238 2.15 -15.14 7.10
C TYR A 238 0.65 -14.98 7.43
N GLU A 239 -0.23 -15.11 6.43
CA GLU A 239 -1.65 -14.88 6.60
C GLU A 239 -2.27 -15.80 7.66
N SER A 240 -3.23 -15.26 8.40
CA SER A 240 -3.96 -16.02 9.41
C SER A 240 -4.75 -17.18 8.78
N PRO A 241 -4.92 -18.31 9.51
CA PRO A 241 -5.80 -19.40 9.08
C PRO A 241 -7.22 -18.93 8.75
N ARG A 242 -7.71 -17.94 9.49
CA ARG A 242 -9.02 -17.31 9.31
C ARG A 242 -9.12 -16.62 7.95
N PHE A 243 -8.15 -15.77 7.60
CA PHE A 243 -8.12 -15.09 6.30
C PHE A 243 -8.10 -16.09 5.13
N LEU A 244 -7.24 -17.11 5.20
CA LEU A 244 -7.14 -18.11 4.13
C LEU A 244 -8.42 -18.94 3.99
N SER A 245 -9.21 -19.11 5.06
CA SER A 245 -10.44 -19.92 5.04
C SER A 245 -11.56 -19.33 4.19
N TYR A 246 -11.50 -18.03 3.89
CA TYR A 246 -12.49 -17.37 3.03
C TYR A 246 -12.36 -17.76 1.56
N PHE A 247 -11.19 -18.27 1.18
CA PHE A 247 -10.86 -18.57 -0.21
C PHE A 247 -10.75 -20.07 -0.41
N ARG A 248 -11.52 -20.61 -1.36
CA ARG A 248 -11.35 -22.00 -1.81
C ARG A 248 -9.93 -22.25 -2.33
N CYS A 249 -9.36 -21.23 -2.97
CA CYS A 249 -7.97 -21.18 -3.39
C CYS A 249 -7.48 -19.73 -3.26
N PHE A 250 -6.36 -19.54 -2.59
CA PHE A 250 -5.68 -18.25 -2.51
C PHE A 250 -4.57 -18.22 -3.56
N ILE A 251 -4.57 -17.22 -4.43
CA ILE A 251 -3.60 -17.01 -5.51
C ILE A 251 -2.96 -15.64 -5.30
N CYS A 252 -1.64 -15.59 -5.17
CA CYS A 252 -0.88 -14.33 -5.14
C CYS A 252 0.11 -14.30 -6.30
N LEU A 253 -0.01 -13.28 -7.15
CA LEU A 253 0.82 -13.09 -8.35
C LEU A 253 1.74 -11.88 -8.18
N GLN A 254 2.86 -11.86 -8.91
CA GLN A 254 3.73 -10.69 -8.91
C GLN A 254 3.14 -9.56 -9.76
N GLY A 255 3.31 -8.33 -9.28
CA GLY A 255 2.87 -7.12 -9.98
C GLY A 255 1.94 -6.26 -9.13
N GLY A 256 1.21 -5.35 -9.76
CA GLY A 256 0.28 -4.45 -9.07
C GLY A 256 -0.01 -3.18 -9.85
N VAL A 257 -0.66 -2.22 -9.21
CA VAL A 257 -1.02 -0.90 -9.75
C VAL A 257 0.22 -0.12 -10.20
N ALA A 258 1.27 -0.11 -9.37
CA ALA A 258 2.53 0.59 -9.65
C ALA A 258 3.24 0.07 -10.91
N THR A 259 3.08 -1.22 -11.22
CA THR A 259 3.66 -1.87 -12.41
C THR A 259 2.72 -1.88 -13.61
N GLY A 260 1.55 -1.23 -13.50
CA GLY A 260 0.57 -1.12 -14.59
C GLY A 260 -0.27 -2.37 -14.80
N PHE A 261 -0.23 -3.36 -13.89
CA PHE A 261 -1.10 -4.53 -13.92
C PHE A 261 -2.49 -4.16 -13.39
N GLN A 262 -3.22 -3.35 -14.17
CA GLN A 262 -4.67 -3.18 -14.02
C GLN A 262 -5.45 -4.23 -14.84
N HIS A 263 -4.79 -4.88 -15.80
CA HIS A 263 -5.40 -5.84 -16.71
C HIS A 263 -4.36 -6.86 -17.18
N ILE A 264 -4.73 -8.14 -17.26
CA ILE A 264 -3.92 -9.13 -17.99
C ILE A 264 -3.97 -8.68 -19.46
N SER A 265 -2.81 -8.42 -20.04
CA SER A 265 -2.69 -8.19 -21.48
C SER A 265 -3.03 -9.51 -22.17
N ASP A 266 -4.19 -9.58 -22.80
CA ASP A 266 -4.56 -10.72 -23.65
C ASP A 266 -4.08 -10.49 -25.09
N PRO A 267 -3.35 -11.44 -25.70
CA PRO A 267 -2.87 -12.70 -25.13
C PRO A 267 -1.62 -12.52 -24.26
N LEU A 268 -1.48 -13.39 -23.24
CA LEU A 268 -0.29 -13.47 -22.39
C LEU A 268 0.98 -13.63 -23.26
N PRO A 269 2.05 -12.86 -22.99
CA PRO A 269 3.29 -12.98 -23.77
C PRO A 269 3.85 -14.40 -23.74
N LEU A 270 4.40 -14.86 -24.86
CA LEU A 270 5.05 -16.18 -24.97
C LEU A 270 6.50 -16.17 -24.47
N ASP A 271 7.09 -15.00 -24.23
CA ASP A 271 8.41 -14.82 -23.63
C ASP A 271 8.26 -14.39 -22.17
N ILE A 272 7.90 -15.35 -21.33
CA ILE A 272 7.79 -15.16 -19.88
C ILE A 272 8.52 -16.29 -19.18
N ARG A 273 8.95 -16.02 -17.95
CA ARG A 273 9.52 -17.04 -17.06
C ARG A 273 9.03 -16.78 -15.64
N LYS A 274 7.99 -17.51 -15.23
CA LYS A 274 7.37 -17.37 -13.90
C LYS A 274 7.34 -18.72 -13.20
N LEU A 275 7.70 -18.73 -11.92
CA LEU A 275 7.62 -19.92 -11.09
C LEU A 275 6.48 -19.74 -10.09
N TYR A 276 5.58 -20.73 -10.02
CA TYR A 276 4.51 -20.76 -9.04
C TYR A 276 4.71 -21.92 -8.09
N ARG A 277 4.61 -21.64 -6.79
CA ARG A 277 4.58 -22.64 -5.72
C ARG A 277 3.13 -22.91 -5.35
N VAL A 278 2.74 -24.18 -5.35
CA VAL A 278 1.40 -24.67 -4.99
C VAL A 278 1.54 -25.54 -3.75
N ASN A 279 0.92 -25.12 -2.65
CA ASN A 279 1.01 -25.81 -1.38
C ASN A 279 -0.30 -25.72 -0.57
N LEU A 280 -0.44 -26.60 0.42
CA LEU A 280 -1.52 -26.55 1.39
C LEU A 280 -1.08 -25.81 2.65
N SER A 281 -1.77 -24.72 2.97
CA SER A 281 -1.69 -24.10 4.28
C SER A 281 -2.58 -24.86 5.26
N LYS A 282 -1.95 -25.50 6.26
CA LYS A 282 -2.66 -26.25 7.31
C LYS A 282 -3.10 -25.29 8.40
N ALA A 283 -4.40 -25.14 8.62
CA ALA A 283 -4.96 -24.50 9.82
C ALA A 283 -5.06 -25.52 10.97
N PRO A 284 -4.85 -25.16 12.25
CA PRO A 284 -5.12 -26.05 13.37
C PRO A 284 -6.62 -26.34 13.40
N GLY A 285 -7.01 -27.62 13.43
CA GLY A 285 -8.42 -28.03 13.49
C GLY A 285 -9.26 -27.71 12.24
N GLY A 286 -8.68 -27.09 11.20
CA GLY A 286 -9.38 -26.67 9.99
C GLY A 286 -9.09 -27.54 8.77
N ARG A 287 -9.85 -27.32 7.70
CA ARG A 287 -9.53 -27.88 6.38
C ARG A 287 -8.30 -27.15 5.82
N PRO A 288 -7.36 -27.86 5.17
CA PRO A 288 -6.20 -27.20 4.57
C PRO A 288 -6.66 -26.29 3.43
N ASN A 289 -6.12 -25.07 3.41
CA ASN A 289 -6.39 -24.09 2.37
C ASN A 289 -5.32 -24.17 1.30
N LEU A 290 -5.76 -24.13 0.05
CA LEU A 290 -4.91 -24.29 -1.10
C LEU A 290 -4.35 -22.93 -1.52
N VAL A 291 -3.03 -22.86 -1.62
CA VAL A 291 -2.32 -21.61 -1.85
C VAL A 291 -1.40 -21.73 -3.05
N VAL A 292 -1.52 -20.78 -3.98
CA VAL A 292 -0.66 -20.61 -5.15
C VAL A 292 0.04 -19.27 -5.02
N ARG A 293 1.38 -19.25 -5.08
CA ARG A 293 2.15 -18.01 -5.06
C ARG A 293 3.15 -17.97 -6.19
N GLU A 294 3.22 -16.86 -6.89
CA GLU A 294 4.35 -16.56 -7.76
C GLU A 294 5.60 -16.30 -6.90
N VAL A 295 6.65 -17.06 -7.12
CA VAL A 295 7.92 -17.03 -6.38
C VAL A 295 9.07 -16.76 -7.34
N PRO A 296 10.22 -16.24 -6.86
CA PRO A 296 11.40 -16.07 -7.70
C PRO A 296 11.78 -17.38 -8.40
N ALA A 297 12.06 -17.35 -9.70
CA ALA A 297 12.46 -18.52 -10.48
C ALA A 297 13.95 -18.90 -10.21
N LEU A 298 14.24 -19.23 -8.95
CA LEU A 298 15.56 -19.57 -8.41
C LEU A 298 15.50 -20.93 -7.70
N ALA A 299 16.64 -21.62 -7.62
CA ALA A 299 16.78 -22.89 -6.90
C ALA A 299 16.30 -22.80 -5.44
N ASP A 300 16.58 -21.68 -4.76
CA ASP A 300 16.18 -21.45 -3.36
C ASP A 300 14.66 -21.41 -3.14
N SER A 301 13.87 -21.20 -4.19
CA SER A 301 12.41 -21.24 -4.09
C SER A 301 11.86 -22.67 -4.04
N LEU A 302 12.65 -23.68 -4.42
CA LEU A 302 12.25 -25.08 -4.50
C LEU A 302 12.42 -25.77 -3.14
N VAL A 303 11.31 -25.93 -2.43
CA VAL A 303 11.17 -26.66 -1.17
C VAL A 303 10.54 -28.04 -1.43
N ALA A 304 11.11 -29.08 -0.84
CA ALA A 304 10.56 -30.42 -0.87
C ALA A 304 9.14 -30.45 -0.25
N GLY A 305 8.25 -31.29 -0.79
CA GLY A 305 6.89 -31.46 -0.27
C GLY A 305 5.80 -30.59 -0.86
N ASP A 306 6.14 -29.64 -1.73
CA ASP A 306 5.14 -28.85 -2.47
C ASP A 306 5.12 -29.20 -3.97
N VAL A 307 4.24 -28.55 -4.73
CA VAL A 307 4.19 -28.67 -6.20
C VAL A 307 4.61 -27.35 -6.83
N TYR A 308 5.34 -27.41 -7.95
CA TYR A 308 5.82 -26.24 -8.66
C TYR A 308 5.29 -26.22 -10.09
N VAL A 309 5.00 -25.02 -10.59
CA VAL A 309 4.64 -24.78 -12.00
C VAL A 309 5.60 -23.74 -12.55
N LEU A 310 6.46 -24.13 -13.48
CA LEU A 310 7.34 -23.23 -14.22
C LEU A 310 6.69 -22.90 -15.56
N ASP A 311 6.26 -21.66 -15.69
CA ASP A 311 5.65 -21.11 -16.88
C ASP A 311 6.70 -20.40 -17.74
N LYS A 312 7.02 -20.99 -18.89
CA LYS A 312 7.97 -20.47 -19.89
C LYS A 312 7.26 -19.93 -21.14
N GLY A 313 5.97 -19.59 -21.01
CA GLY A 313 5.12 -19.13 -22.12
C GLY A 313 4.72 -20.28 -23.06
N ALA A 314 5.61 -20.66 -23.98
CA ALA A 314 5.39 -21.75 -24.94
C ALA A 314 5.41 -23.14 -24.29
N ASN A 315 6.09 -23.29 -23.15
CA ASN A 315 6.15 -24.55 -22.40
C ASN A 315 5.76 -24.28 -20.94
N ILE A 316 4.87 -25.08 -20.37
CA ILE A 316 4.57 -25.08 -18.94
C ILE A 316 5.00 -26.41 -18.36
N LEU A 317 5.86 -26.36 -17.33
CA LEU A 317 6.37 -27.54 -16.65
C LEU A 317 5.75 -27.62 -15.25
N GLN A 318 5.05 -28.70 -14.95
CA GLN A 318 4.61 -29.02 -13.58
C GLN A 318 5.61 -29.99 -12.96
N PHE A 319 6.08 -29.70 -11.75
CA PHE A 319 6.97 -30.55 -10.99
C PHE A 319 6.35 -30.93 -9.63
N ASN A 320 6.06 -32.22 -9.45
CA ASN A 320 5.51 -32.76 -8.22
C ASN A 320 6.63 -33.34 -7.37
N THR A 321 6.84 -32.77 -6.18
CA THR A 321 7.80 -33.37 -5.22
C THR A 321 7.26 -34.66 -4.61
N LYS A 322 8.15 -35.50 -4.10
CA LYS A 322 7.86 -36.85 -3.59
C LYS A 322 6.81 -36.85 -2.48
N THR A 323 6.84 -35.86 -1.59
CA THR A 323 5.92 -35.73 -0.44
C THR A 323 4.75 -34.78 -0.69
N SER A 324 4.57 -34.27 -1.90
CA SER A 324 3.43 -33.42 -2.26
C SER A 324 2.09 -34.14 -2.13
N ALA A 325 1.06 -33.43 -1.66
CA ALA A 325 -0.28 -33.96 -1.48
C ALA A 325 -1.04 -34.07 -2.81
N GLY A 326 -1.92 -35.07 -2.94
CA GLY A 326 -2.72 -35.26 -4.16
C GLY A 326 -3.60 -34.04 -4.52
N GLN A 327 -4.08 -33.30 -3.51
CA GLN A 327 -4.84 -32.06 -3.71
C GLN A 327 -3.98 -30.95 -4.33
N GLU A 328 -2.70 -30.84 -3.94
CA GLU A 328 -1.75 -29.87 -4.52
C GLU A 328 -1.50 -30.19 -5.99
N ARG A 329 -1.26 -31.48 -6.30
CA ARG A 329 -1.02 -31.95 -7.67
C ARG A 329 -2.22 -31.69 -8.58
N PHE A 330 -3.44 -31.97 -8.09
CA PHE A 330 -4.67 -31.72 -8.82
C PHE A 330 -4.87 -30.24 -9.10
N LYS A 331 -4.62 -29.38 -8.09
CA LYS A 331 -4.75 -27.94 -8.28
C LYS A 331 -3.72 -27.35 -9.21
N ALA A 332 -2.47 -27.80 -9.08
CA ALA A 332 -1.41 -27.39 -10.00
C ALA A 332 -1.81 -27.73 -11.43
N ALA A 333 -2.38 -28.92 -11.67
CA ALA A 333 -2.88 -29.29 -12.99
C ALA A 333 -4.04 -28.38 -13.47
N GLU A 334 -5.00 -28.04 -12.60
CA GLU A 334 -6.08 -27.09 -12.92
C GLU A 334 -5.53 -25.70 -13.29
N PHE A 335 -4.53 -25.21 -12.54
CA PHE A 335 -3.88 -23.93 -12.78
C PHE A 335 -3.05 -23.93 -14.07
N VAL A 336 -2.33 -25.01 -14.36
CA VAL A 336 -1.61 -25.20 -15.63
C VAL A 336 -2.58 -25.19 -16.81
N GLN A 337 -3.75 -25.83 -16.66
CA GLN A 337 -4.78 -25.83 -17.70
C GLN A 337 -5.37 -24.44 -17.92
N SER A 338 -5.58 -23.63 -16.87
CA SER A 338 -6.03 -22.24 -17.05
C SER A 338 -5.00 -21.41 -17.83
N LEU A 339 -3.71 -21.52 -17.48
CA LEU A 339 -2.62 -20.84 -18.22
C LEU A 339 -2.56 -21.27 -19.70
N ALA A 340 -2.72 -22.57 -19.97
CA ALA A 340 -2.73 -23.08 -21.34
C ALA A 340 -3.97 -22.61 -22.13
N ASN A 341 -5.12 -22.52 -21.48
CA ASN A 341 -6.36 -22.00 -22.08
C ASN A 341 -6.25 -20.51 -22.43
N ASP A 342 -5.66 -19.71 -21.53
CA ASP A 342 -5.41 -18.28 -21.76
C ASP A 342 -4.49 -18.05 -22.98
N ARG A 343 -3.62 -19.01 -23.28
CA ARG A 343 -2.76 -19.04 -24.48
C ARG A 343 -3.35 -19.78 -25.68
N LYS A 344 -4.65 -20.07 -25.66
CA LYS A 344 -5.38 -20.75 -26.74
C LYS A 344 -4.71 -22.07 -27.17
N SER A 345 -4.18 -22.81 -26.20
CA SER A 345 -3.50 -24.11 -26.41
C SER A 345 -2.27 -24.06 -27.32
N GLN A 346 -1.61 -22.91 -27.45
CA GLN A 346 -0.31 -22.77 -28.13
C GLN A 346 0.89 -23.19 -27.25
N THR A 347 0.61 -23.91 -26.16
CA THR A 347 1.58 -24.21 -25.11
C THR A 347 1.64 -25.71 -24.86
N GLU A 348 2.85 -26.24 -24.78
CA GLU A 348 3.09 -27.64 -24.39
C GLU A 348 3.13 -27.76 -22.87
N VAL A 349 2.40 -28.73 -22.32
CA VAL A 349 2.35 -29.00 -20.89
C VAL A 349 3.07 -30.31 -20.58
N THR A 350 4.08 -30.25 -19.72
CA THR A 350 4.84 -31.43 -19.30
C THR A 350 4.82 -31.57 -17.80
N VAL A 351 4.53 -32.79 -17.31
CA VAL A 351 4.48 -33.10 -15.87
C VAL A 351 5.66 -33.99 -15.51
N TYR A 352 6.37 -33.63 -14.46
CA TYR A 352 7.48 -34.37 -13.89
C TYR A 352 7.19 -34.72 -12.43
N ASP A 353 7.50 -35.96 -12.04
CA ASP A 353 7.48 -36.40 -10.66
C ASP A 353 8.92 -36.56 -10.14
N GLU A 354 9.19 -36.14 -8.92
CA GLU A 354 10.50 -36.29 -8.29
C GLU A 354 10.97 -37.76 -8.29
N GLY A 355 12.17 -38.01 -8.81
CA GLY A 355 12.72 -39.35 -8.98
C GLY A 355 12.18 -40.11 -10.20
N GLY A 356 11.25 -39.53 -10.95
CA GLY A 356 10.73 -40.06 -12.21
C GLY A 356 11.57 -39.68 -13.44
N PRO A 357 11.26 -40.26 -14.61
CA PRO A 357 11.93 -39.91 -15.87
C PRO A 357 11.77 -38.43 -16.18
N GLY A 358 12.87 -37.74 -16.47
CA GLY A 358 12.85 -36.33 -16.87
C GLY A 358 12.76 -35.33 -15.71
N ALA A 359 12.68 -35.74 -14.45
CA ALA A 359 12.71 -34.83 -13.29
C ALA A 359 13.94 -33.90 -13.29
N GLY A 360 15.09 -34.42 -13.73
CA GLY A 360 16.32 -33.63 -13.90
C GLY A 360 16.19 -32.51 -14.94
N ILE A 361 15.30 -32.64 -15.93
CA ILE A 361 15.05 -31.59 -16.93
C ILE A 361 14.48 -30.35 -16.24
N PHE A 362 13.48 -30.53 -15.38
CA PHE A 362 12.90 -29.43 -14.61
C PHE A 362 13.94 -28.80 -13.67
N LEU A 363 14.71 -29.59 -12.93
CA LEU A 363 15.70 -29.06 -11.99
C LEU A 363 16.84 -28.31 -12.70
N HIS A 364 17.24 -28.79 -13.88
CA HIS A 364 18.26 -28.14 -14.71
C HIS A 364 17.84 -26.74 -15.19
N GLU A 365 16.54 -26.44 -15.26
CA GLU A 365 16.05 -25.07 -15.54
C GLU A 365 16.51 -24.06 -14.48
N PHE A 366 16.96 -24.51 -13.31
CA PHE A 366 17.46 -23.67 -12.22
C PHE A 366 18.97 -23.79 -11.97
N GLY A 367 19.66 -24.67 -12.71
CA GLY A 367 21.11 -24.90 -12.62
C GLY A 367 21.48 -26.40 -12.55
N GLU A 368 22.70 -26.76 -12.96
CA GLU A 368 23.16 -28.16 -13.12
C GLU A 368 23.15 -28.99 -11.83
N GLU A 369 23.32 -28.37 -10.66
CA GLU A 369 23.35 -29.04 -9.34
C GLU A 369 22.16 -28.67 -8.45
N THR A 370 21.04 -28.24 -9.05
CA THR A 370 19.86 -27.84 -8.28
C THR A 370 19.28 -29.02 -7.50
N THR A 371 19.18 -28.85 -6.18
CA THR A 371 18.50 -29.79 -5.29
C THR A 371 17.38 -29.07 -4.54
N LEU A 372 16.38 -29.84 -4.10
CA LEU A 372 15.27 -29.32 -3.32
C LEU A 372 15.76 -28.98 -1.92
N ARG A 373 15.38 -27.81 -1.41
CA ARG A 373 15.58 -27.49 0.00
C ARG A 373 14.73 -28.43 0.86
N PRO A 374 15.26 -28.94 1.99
CA PRO A 374 14.45 -29.68 2.93
C PRO A 374 13.33 -28.77 3.46
N ILE A 375 12.19 -29.36 3.81
CA ILE A 375 11.16 -28.66 4.56
C ILE A 375 11.82 -28.13 5.83
N ASP A 376 11.59 -26.85 6.17
CA ASP A 376 11.91 -26.31 7.48
C ASP A 376 11.05 -27.05 8.52
N SER A 377 11.46 -28.26 8.89
CA SER A 377 10.98 -28.93 10.07
C SER A 377 11.59 -28.16 11.23
N SER A 378 10.97 -27.06 11.64
CA SER A 378 11.14 -26.59 13.01
C SER A 378 10.81 -27.80 13.88
N PRO A 379 11.78 -28.38 14.60
CA PRO A 379 11.48 -29.51 15.45
C PRO A 379 10.40 -29.04 16.40
N SER A 380 9.24 -29.68 16.32
CA SER A 380 8.19 -29.63 17.33
C SER A 380 8.72 -30.33 18.59
N ASN A 381 9.82 -29.83 19.16
CA ASN A 381 10.05 -29.94 20.58
C ASN A 381 9.04 -28.96 21.18
N LEU A 382 7.81 -29.48 21.32
CA LEU A 382 6.71 -28.87 22.07
C LEU A 382 7.18 -28.71 23.51
N THR A 383 8.04 -27.72 23.73
CA THR A 383 8.09 -27.07 25.02
C THR A 383 6.78 -26.28 25.03
N GLU A 384 5.88 -26.57 25.97
CA GLU A 384 4.67 -25.76 26.17
C GLU A 384 5.13 -24.34 26.49
N VAL A 385 5.31 -23.53 25.45
CA VAL A 385 5.61 -22.13 25.62
C VAL A 385 4.27 -21.46 25.81
N HIS A 386 4.01 -21.08 27.05
CA HIS A 386 2.80 -20.37 27.41
C HIS A 386 2.82 -18.96 26.82
N PRO A 387 1.67 -18.45 26.35
CA PRO A 387 1.58 -17.09 25.88
C PRO A 387 1.88 -16.09 27.01
N ILE A 388 2.32 -14.90 26.64
CA ILE A 388 2.67 -13.85 27.60
C ILE A 388 1.68 -12.71 27.45
N LEU A 389 0.99 -12.36 28.54
CA LEU A 389 0.06 -11.25 28.58
C LEU A 389 0.77 -9.97 29.07
N TYR A 390 0.52 -8.86 28.39
CA TYR A 390 0.99 -7.53 28.77
C TYR A 390 -0.19 -6.56 28.84
N CYS A 391 -0.20 -5.70 29.85
CA CYS A 391 -0.98 -4.47 29.85
C CYS A 391 -0.22 -3.40 29.06
N ILE A 392 -0.91 -2.72 28.16
CA ILE A 392 -0.39 -1.60 27.37
C ILE A 392 -0.73 -0.34 28.15
N SER A 393 0.29 0.44 28.54
CA SER A 393 0.09 1.74 29.16
C SER A 393 0.86 2.82 28.41
N ASP A 394 0.22 3.95 28.14
CA ASP A 394 0.82 5.12 27.50
C ASP A 394 0.92 6.34 28.43
N ALA A 395 0.67 6.17 29.74
CA ALA A 395 0.61 7.25 30.72
C ALA A 395 1.90 8.09 30.85
N THR A 396 3.04 7.57 30.40
CA THR A 396 4.34 8.25 30.45
C THR A 396 4.68 9.03 29.16
N GLY A 397 3.79 9.03 28.17
CA GLY A 397 4.04 9.56 26.82
C GLY A 397 4.81 8.60 25.90
N ASN A 398 5.35 7.51 26.43
CA ASN A 398 5.86 6.37 25.68
C ASN A 398 5.06 5.12 26.04
N VAL A 399 4.85 4.23 25.07
CA VAL A 399 4.17 2.94 25.32
C VAL A 399 5.07 2.01 26.14
N VAL A 400 4.50 1.48 27.22
CA VAL A 400 5.12 0.49 28.10
C VAL A 400 4.27 -0.79 28.08
N PHE A 401 4.94 -1.94 28.09
CA PHE A 401 4.32 -3.25 28.15
C PHE A 401 4.60 -3.87 29.52
N GLU A 402 3.63 -3.82 30.42
CA GLU A 402 3.74 -4.38 31.76
C GLU A 402 3.22 -5.82 31.78
N LYS A 403 4.05 -6.78 32.18
CA LYS A 403 3.66 -8.19 32.18
C LYS A 403 2.57 -8.44 33.23
N VAL A 404 1.51 -9.16 32.84
CA VAL A 404 0.36 -9.49 33.69
C VAL A 404 0.29 -11.00 33.92
N GLU A 405 0.09 -11.40 35.18
CA GLU A 405 -0.13 -12.78 35.59
C GLU A 405 -1.30 -12.88 36.59
N PRO A 406 -2.14 -13.93 36.55
CA PRO A 406 -2.10 -15.06 35.61
C PRO A 406 -2.53 -14.64 34.19
N VAL A 407 -2.13 -15.42 33.18
CA VAL A 407 -2.68 -15.29 31.82
C VAL A 407 -4.08 -15.91 31.88
N SER A 408 -5.10 -15.06 31.92
CA SER A 408 -6.50 -15.48 31.98
C SER A 408 -7.42 -14.34 31.57
N LYS A 409 -8.63 -14.66 31.10
CA LYS A 409 -9.67 -13.63 30.81
C LYS A 409 -9.98 -12.74 32.02
N ALA A 410 -9.87 -13.26 33.25
CA ALA A 410 -10.13 -12.49 34.47
C ALA A 410 -9.09 -11.40 34.75
N SER A 411 -7.93 -11.47 34.10
CA SER A 411 -6.86 -10.48 34.21
C SER A 411 -7.06 -9.28 33.27
N LEU A 412 -8.03 -9.34 32.37
CA LEU A 412 -8.37 -8.26 31.44
C LEU A 412 -9.28 -7.24 32.13
N SER A 413 -8.79 -6.00 32.22
CA SER A 413 -9.51 -4.86 32.79
C SER A 413 -10.21 -4.08 31.68
N SER A 414 -11.51 -3.80 31.81
CA SER A 414 -12.24 -2.96 30.85
C SER A 414 -11.68 -1.54 30.70
N ASN A 415 -10.80 -1.09 31.59
CA ASN A 415 -10.21 0.25 31.55
C ASN A 415 -8.90 0.35 30.78
N ASP A 416 -8.34 -0.78 30.33
CA ASP A 416 -6.99 -0.83 29.76
C ASP A 416 -6.97 -1.65 28.46
N ALA A 417 -5.90 -1.52 27.70
CA ALA A 417 -5.62 -2.38 26.54
C ALA A 417 -4.54 -3.42 26.87
N PHE A 418 -4.65 -4.61 26.27
CA PHE A 418 -3.76 -5.73 26.55
C PHE A 418 -3.19 -6.32 25.26
N LEU A 419 -1.94 -6.78 25.31
CA LEU A 419 -1.26 -7.52 24.25
C LEU A 419 -0.99 -8.94 24.74
N LEU A 420 -1.53 -9.94 24.04
CA LEU A 420 -1.23 -11.35 24.26
C LEU A 420 -0.24 -11.81 23.19
N ASP A 421 0.99 -12.11 23.62
CA ASP A 421 2.01 -12.68 22.77
C ASP A 421 1.88 -14.21 22.72
N HIS A 422 1.29 -14.69 21.63
CA HIS A 422 1.16 -16.11 21.28
C HIS A 422 2.09 -16.46 20.09
N SER A 423 3.26 -15.81 19.99
CA SER A 423 4.21 -16.01 18.88
C SER A 423 5.21 -17.15 19.10
N ALA A 424 5.50 -17.50 20.36
CA ALA A 424 6.49 -18.49 20.71
C ALA A 424 5.79 -19.84 20.95
N GLY A 425 5.95 -20.81 20.04
CA GLY A 425 5.45 -22.18 20.21
C GLY A 425 4.13 -22.52 19.50
N ALA A 426 3.41 -21.53 18.95
CA ALA A 426 2.19 -21.79 18.20
C ALA A 426 2.49 -22.36 16.80
N SER A 427 1.64 -23.28 16.33
CA SER A 427 1.66 -23.71 14.91
C SER A 427 1.44 -22.51 13.96
N HIS A 428 0.73 -21.48 14.45
CA HIS A 428 0.45 -20.22 13.76
C HIS A 428 0.76 -19.07 14.72
N PRO A 429 2.00 -18.54 14.69
CA PRO A 429 2.39 -17.45 15.58
C PRO A 429 1.47 -16.25 15.34
N THR A 430 0.90 -15.71 16.41
CA THR A 430 -0.10 -14.63 16.35
C THR A 430 0.06 -13.69 17.53
N ILE A 431 -0.14 -12.39 17.33
CA ILE A 431 -0.26 -11.40 18.40
C ILE A 431 -1.71 -10.95 18.48
N TYR A 432 -2.29 -11.01 19.67
CA TYR A 432 -3.62 -10.48 19.92
C TYR A 432 -3.53 -9.17 20.69
N VAL A 433 -4.37 -8.21 20.33
CA VAL A 433 -4.55 -6.95 21.05
C VAL A 433 -6.01 -6.84 21.45
N TRP A 434 -6.26 -6.90 22.76
CA TRP A 434 -7.59 -6.77 23.34
C TRP A 434 -7.77 -5.37 23.89
N ILE A 435 -8.89 -4.74 23.57
CA ILE A 435 -9.17 -3.35 23.90
C ILE A 435 -10.36 -3.29 24.86
N GLY A 436 -10.12 -2.85 26.10
CA GLY A 436 -11.17 -2.62 27.09
C GLY A 436 -12.15 -1.53 26.65
N ARG A 437 -13.41 -1.64 27.08
CA ARG A 437 -14.47 -0.69 26.72
C ARG A 437 -14.16 0.76 27.08
N ASN A 438 -13.46 0.95 28.20
CA ASN A 438 -13.05 2.25 28.74
C ASN A 438 -11.54 2.50 28.56
N ALA A 439 -10.87 1.71 27.72
CA ALA A 439 -9.45 1.90 27.40
C ALA A 439 -9.19 3.30 26.84
N SER A 440 -7.97 3.80 27.07
CA SER A 440 -7.59 5.14 26.65
C SER A 440 -7.74 5.26 25.13
N LEU A 441 -8.11 6.45 24.67
CA LEU A 441 -8.35 6.65 23.25
C LEU A 441 -7.09 6.39 22.40
N ASN A 442 -5.91 6.72 22.95
CA ASN A 442 -4.64 6.44 22.32
C ASN A 442 -4.37 4.93 22.23
N GLU A 443 -4.65 4.19 23.31
CA GLU A 443 -4.55 2.72 23.32
C GLU A 443 -5.44 2.10 22.25
N ARG A 444 -6.69 2.57 22.13
CA ARG A 444 -7.63 2.09 21.09
C ARG A 444 -7.09 2.31 19.68
N ARG A 445 -6.50 3.49 19.42
CA ARG A 445 -6.07 3.92 18.07
C ARG A 445 -4.71 3.36 17.66
N LEU A 446 -3.73 3.45 18.56
CA LEU A 446 -2.35 3.08 18.29
C LEU A 446 -2.05 1.61 18.61
N SER A 447 -3.03 0.86 19.12
CA SER A 447 -2.95 -0.57 19.42
C SER A 447 -2.15 -1.41 18.41
N ILE A 448 -2.47 -1.31 17.11
CA ILE A 448 -1.76 -2.05 16.06
C ILE A 448 -0.32 -1.56 15.92
N GLN A 449 -0.08 -0.25 15.99
CA GLN A 449 1.27 0.33 15.92
C GLN A 449 2.11 -0.06 17.13
N TYR A 450 1.50 -0.11 18.32
CA TYR A 450 2.13 -0.58 19.55
C TYR A 450 2.51 -2.06 19.43
N ALA A 451 1.63 -2.91 18.91
CA ALA A 451 1.93 -4.32 18.66
C ALA A 451 3.07 -4.50 17.62
N GLN A 452 3.10 -3.69 16.56
CA GLN A 452 4.22 -3.69 15.61
C GLN A 452 5.52 -3.28 16.28
N ARG A 453 5.52 -2.18 17.06
CA ARG A 453 6.69 -1.73 17.82
C ARG A 453 7.19 -2.80 18.78
N TYR A 454 6.29 -3.49 19.48
CA TYR A 454 6.62 -4.63 20.33
C TYR A 454 7.37 -5.72 19.55
N LEU A 455 6.89 -6.12 18.37
CA LEU A 455 7.55 -7.12 17.53
C LEU A 455 8.92 -6.65 17.03
N TYR A 456 9.07 -5.38 16.65
CA TYR A 456 10.35 -4.79 16.26
C TYR A 456 11.35 -4.79 17.43
N ASP A 457 10.94 -4.34 18.60
CA ASP A 457 11.77 -4.30 19.80
C ASP A 457 12.18 -5.72 20.22
N LYS A 458 11.26 -6.69 20.12
CA LYS A 458 11.54 -8.11 20.39
C LYS A 458 12.58 -8.66 19.41
N LYS A 459 12.49 -8.32 18.12
CA LYS A 459 13.49 -8.73 17.11
C LYS A 459 14.87 -8.14 17.41
N ILE A 460 14.94 -6.86 17.78
CA ILE A 460 16.21 -6.19 18.12
C ILE A 460 16.84 -6.82 19.37
N LYS A 461 16.04 -7.08 20.41
CA LYS A 461 16.53 -7.63 21.69
C LYS A 461 16.92 -9.11 21.63
N SER A 462 16.31 -9.89 20.73
CA SER A 462 16.48 -11.34 20.72
C SER A 462 17.73 -11.83 19.97
N ASP A 463 18.43 -10.96 19.21
CA ASP A 463 19.59 -11.25 18.33
C ASP A 463 19.48 -12.54 17.48
N SER A 464 18.27 -13.07 17.36
CA SER A 464 17.93 -14.37 16.81
C SER A 464 17.06 -14.13 15.58
N ALA A 465 17.46 -14.73 14.45
CA ALA A 465 16.71 -14.70 13.20
C ALA A 465 15.29 -15.34 13.30
N SER A 466 14.91 -15.86 14.47
CA SER A 466 13.63 -16.53 14.73
C SER A 466 12.46 -15.57 15.00
N VAL A 467 12.70 -14.32 15.41
CA VAL A 467 11.61 -13.35 15.68
C VAL A 467 11.12 -12.74 14.37
N ARG A 468 9.90 -13.10 13.99
CA ARG A 468 9.26 -12.67 12.73
C ARG A 468 8.39 -11.44 12.99
N VAL A 469 8.65 -10.34 12.27
CA VAL A 469 7.85 -9.09 12.38
C VAL A 469 6.59 -9.14 11.53
N ALA A 470 6.54 -10.05 10.55
CA ALA A 470 5.39 -10.26 9.68
C ALA A 470 4.28 -11.12 10.33
N ILE A 471 4.38 -11.41 11.63
CA ILE A 471 3.34 -12.14 12.37
C ILE A 471 2.01 -11.37 12.30
N PRO A 472 0.87 -12.06 12.08
CA PRO A 472 -0.45 -11.46 12.15
C PRO A 472 -0.70 -10.75 13.49
N VAL A 473 -1.31 -9.56 13.40
CA VAL A 473 -1.78 -8.81 14.55
C VAL A 473 -3.29 -8.75 14.48
N ILE A 474 -3.96 -9.28 15.50
CA ILE A 474 -5.42 -9.34 15.58
C ILE A 474 -5.88 -8.40 16.71
N LYS A 475 -6.59 -7.34 16.35
CA LYS A 475 -7.16 -6.37 17.29
C LYS A 475 -8.65 -6.64 17.47
N MET A 476 -9.10 -6.73 18.72
CA MET A 476 -10.50 -6.94 19.08
C MET A 476 -10.93 -6.03 20.23
N GLN A 477 -12.22 -5.70 20.27
CA GLN A 477 -12.82 -4.99 21.40
C GLN A 477 -13.39 -5.97 22.42
N GLU A 478 -13.51 -5.53 23.67
CA GLU A 478 -14.21 -6.25 24.74
C GLU A 478 -15.61 -6.69 24.30
N GLY A 479 -15.87 -7.99 24.35
CA GLY A 479 -17.13 -8.63 23.91
C GLY A 479 -17.13 -9.14 22.47
N GLU A 480 -16.15 -8.75 21.66
CA GLU A 480 -15.94 -9.24 20.29
C GLU A 480 -14.73 -10.19 20.21
N GLU A 481 -14.45 -10.93 21.29
CA GLU A 481 -13.33 -11.87 21.34
C GLU A 481 -13.48 -13.03 20.35
N THR A 482 -12.38 -13.40 19.69
CA THR A 482 -12.37 -14.58 18.81
C THR A 482 -12.18 -15.87 19.62
N ALA A 483 -12.63 -17.00 19.07
CA ALA A 483 -12.46 -18.30 19.72
C ALA A 483 -10.97 -18.64 19.90
N GLU A 484 -10.13 -18.31 18.92
CA GLU A 484 -8.68 -18.57 18.95
C GLU A 484 -7.97 -17.75 20.02
N PHE A 485 -8.46 -16.53 20.31
CA PHE A 485 -7.97 -15.75 21.44
C PHE A 485 -8.37 -16.36 22.78
N LEU A 486 -9.63 -16.79 22.92
CA LEU A 486 -10.14 -17.42 24.15
C LEU A 486 -9.50 -18.77 24.44
N GLU A 487 -9.04 -19.50 23.43
CA GLU A 487 -8.25 -20.72 23.60
C GLU A 487 -6.78 -20.41 23.97
N ALA A 488 -6.27 -19.24 23.59
CA ALA A 488 -4.91 -18.82 23.86
C ALA A 488 -4.73 -18.15 25.24
N ILE A 489 -5.78 -17.60 25.87
CA ILE A 489 -5.73 -16.90 27.16
C ILE A 489 -6.41 -17.68 28.28
#